data_AF-A0A842WR41-F1
#
_entry.id   AF-A0A842WR41-F1
#
_cell.length_a   1.000
_cell.length_b   1.000
_cell.length_c   1.000
_cell.angle_alpha   90.00
_cell.angle_beta   90.00
_cell.angle_gamma   90.00
#
_symmetry.space_group_name_H-M   'P 1'
#
loop_
_entity.id
_entity.type
_entity.pdbx_description
1 polymer ?
#
loop_
_entity_poly.entity_id
_entity_poly.type
_entity_poly.pdbx_seq_one_letter_code
_entity_poly.pdbx_strand_id
1 'polypeptide(L)' 'MPRNRYDSPWAYDDDDVKCPKCGSERVQRVLERWAMRRGIQIFKCGSCGSKFYDKGYDDYKPLFY' A
#
# COMPACT_ATOMS: atom_id res chain seq x y z
N MET A 1 -10.33 -16.56 11.47
CA MET A 1 -9.54 -16.04 10.35
C MET A 1 -10.50 -15.37 9.40
N PRO A 2 -10.30 -14.09 9.01
CA PRO A 2 -11.19 -13.44 8.05
C PRO A 2 -11.26 -14.26 6.76
N ARG A 3 -12.47 -14.43 6.21
CA ARG A 3 -12.72 -15.29 5.04
C ARG A 3 -12.16 -14.68 3.76
N ASN A 4 -12.07 -13.35 3.73
CA ASN A 4 -11.50 -12.57 2.67
C ASN A 4 -10.44 -11.63 3.24
N ARG A 5 -9.39 -11.30 2.48
CA ARG A 5 -8.36 -10.36 2.98
C ARG A 5 -8.94 -8.97 3.26
N TYR A 6 -9.99 -8.60 2.55
CA TYR A 6 -10.75 -7.36 2.74
C TYR A 6 -11.58 -7.32 4.04
N ASP A 7 -11.79 -8.45 4.71
CA ASP A 7 -12.49 -8.51 6.01
C ASP A 7 -11.56 -8.27 7.22
N SER A 8 -10.27 -8.02 6.98
CA SER A 8 -9.36 -7.69 8.08
C SER A 8 -9.68 -6.27 8.56
N PRO A 9 -9.86 -6.02 9.87
CA PRO A 9 -10.05 -4.66 10.42
C PRO A 9 -8.89 -3.69 10.11
N TRP A 10 -7.79 -4.24 9.59
CA TRP A 10 -6.56 -3.56 9.20
C TRP A 10 -6.31 -3.64 7.68
N ALA A 11 -7.24 -4.19 6.91
CA ALA A 11 -7.19 -4.10 5.45
C ALA A 11 -7.78 -2.76 5.08
N TYR A 12 -6.93 -1.75 4.98
CA TYR A 12 -7.34 -0.45 4.47
C TYR A 12 -7.78 -0.60 3.00
N ASP A 13 -8.89 0.03 2.64
CA ASP A 13 -9.37 0.05 1.27
C ASP A 13 -8.38 0.85 0.42
N ASP A 14 -7.68 0.17 -0.49
CA ASP A 14 -6.77 0.77 -1.48
C ASP A 14 -7.44 1.74 -2.48
N ASP A 15 -8.76 1.91 -2.36
CA ASP A 15 -9.60 2.69 -3.26
C ASP A 15 -9.22 4.19 -3.26
N ASP A 16 -8.58 4.68 -2.19
CA ASP A 16 -8.21 6.10 -2.04
C ASP A 16 -6.74 6.45 -2.36
N VAL A 17 -5.93 5.53 -2.88
CA VAL A 17 -4.53 5.86 -3.20
C VAL A 17 -4.44 6.68 -4.49
N LYS A 18 -3.93 7.90 -4.38
CA LYS A 18 -3.63 8.77 -5.53
C LYS A 18 -2.14 9.03 -5.61
N CYS A 19 -1.62 9.13 -6.84
CA CYS A 19 -0.21 9.46 -7.00
C CYS A 19 0.06 10.90 -6.53
N PRO A 20 0.98 11.13 -5.59
CA PRO A 20 1.26 12.48 -5.08
C PRO A 20 1.91 13.40 -6.12
N LYS A 21 2.44 12.83 -7.21
CA LYS A 21 3.15 13.57 -8.25
C LYS A 21 2.26 14.03 -9.39
N CYS A 22 1.27 13.21 -9.77
CA CYS A 22 0.41 13.49 -10.93
C CYS A 22 -1.09 13.45 -10.63
N GLY A 23 -1.49 13.10 -9.40
CA GLY A 23 -2.90 12.98 -8.99
C GLY A 23 -3.65 11.80 -9.61
N SER A 24 -2.98 10.95 -10.38
CA SER A 24 -3.64 9.81 -11.05
C SER A 24 -4.03 8.73 -10.05
N GLU A 25 -5.24 8.21 -10.21
CA GLU A 25 -5.80 7.04 -9.52
C GLU A 25 -5.30 5.72 -10.13
N ARG A 26 -4.60 5.77 -11.27
CA ARG A 26 -3.95 4.61 -11.86
C ARG A 26 -2.69 4.26 -11.08
N VAL A 27 -2.86 3.60 -9.95
CA VAL A 27 -1.78 3.11 -9.09
C VAL A 27 -1.86 1.60 -8.92
N GLN A 28 -0.70 0.97 -8.83
CA GLN A 28 -0.57 -0.47 -8.67
C GLN A 28 0.33 -0.77 -7.49
N ARG A 29 -0.04 -1.76 -6.68
CA ARG A 29 0.82 -2.25 -5.60
C ARG A 29 2.08 -2.88 -6.18
N VAL A 30 3.22 -2.58 -5.57
CA VAL A 30 4.51 -3.17 -5.92
C VAL A 30 5.10 -3.86 -4.70
N LEU A 31 5.53 -5.09 -4.93
CA LEU A 31 6.21 -5.90 -3.93
C LEU A 31 7.72 -5.66 -4.04
N GLU A 32 8.28 -4.92 -3.08
CA GLU A 32 9.74 -4.81 -2.94
C GLU A 32 10.24 -5.48 -1.67
N ARG A 33 11.35 -6.20 -1.79
CA ARG A 33 11.90 -7.05 -0.71
C ARG A 33 12.24 -6.26 0.56
N TRP A 34 12.76 -5.04 0.41
CA TRP A 34 13.10 -4.18 1.56
C TRP A 34 11.84 -3.63 2.23
N ALA A 35 10.79 -3.37 1.44
CA ALA A 35 9.51 -2.85 1.91
C ALA A 35 8.78 -3.91 2.73
N MET A 36 8.69 -5.14 2.22
CA MET A 36 8.16 -6.28 2.97
C MET A 36 8.86 -6.48 4.32
N ARG A 37 10.20 -6.39 4.35
CA ARG A 37 10.97 -6.54 5.59
C ARG A 37 10.61 -5.48 6.63
N ARG A 38 10.23 -4.29 6.19
CA ARG A 38 9.85 -3.16 7.05
C ARG A 38 8.35 -3.04 7.24
N GLY A 39 7.57 -3.85 6.53
CA GLY A 39 6.12 -3.72 6.54
C GLY A 39 5.58 -2.53 5.73
N ILE A 40 6.35 -2.02 4.79
CA ILE A 40 5.96 -0.85 4.00
C ILE A 40 5.24 -1.31 2.73
N GLN A 41 4.05 -0.78 2.50
CA GLN A 41 3.30 -0.96 1.26
C GLN A 41 3.74 0.08 0.22
N ILE A 42 4.18 -0.39 -0.95
CA ILE A 42 4.65 0.48 -2.05
C ILE A 42 3.65 0.46 -3.20
N PHE A 43 3.52 1.62 -3.85
CA PHE A 43 2.69 1.86 -5.01
C PHE A 43 3.54 2.36 -6.17
N LYS A 44 3.13 1.99 -7.38
CA LYS A 44 3.66 2.53 -8.63
C LYS A 44 2.53 3.12 -9.44
N CYS A 45 2.71 4.38 -9.80
CA CYS A 45 1.85 5.12 -10.69
C CYS A 45 1.97 4.59 -12.13
N GLY A 46 0.86 4.19 -12.73
CA GLY A 46 0.79 3.75 -14.13
C GLY A 46 0.91 4.90 -15.14
N SER A 47 0.49 6.11 -14.77
CA SER A 47 0.55 7.29 -15.67
C SER A 47 1.93 7.94 -15.72
N CYS A 48 2.64 7.96 -14.59
CA CYS A 48 3.86 8.73 -14.38
C CYS A 48 5.08 7.85 -14.05
N GLY A 49 4.87 6.55 -13.85
CA GLY A 49 5.92 5.56 -13.53
C GLY A 49 6.55 5.71 -12.15
N SER A 50 6.20 6.75 -11.39
CA SER A 50 6.81 7.05 -10.10
C SER A 50 6.39 6.03 -9.04
N LYS A 51 7.36 5.57 -8.25
CA LYS A 51 7.13 4.74 -7.07
C LYS A 51 6.99 5.63 -5.84
N PHE A 52 6.03 5.33 -4.98
CA PHE A 52 5.82 6.04 -3.73
C PHE A 52 5.21 5.09 -2.70
N TYR A 53 5.26 5.48 -1.43
CA TYR A 53 4.58 4.81 -0.33
C TYR A 53 3.84 5.89 0.44
N ASP A 54 2.66 5.55 0.94
CA ASP A 54 1.88 6.47 1.75
C ASP A 54 2.04 6.07 3.23
N LYS A 55 2.42 7.03 4.08
CA LYS A 55 2.68 6.75 5.51
C LYS A 55 1.39 6.47 6.30
N GLY A 56 0.22 6.82 5.75
CA GLY A 56 -1.09 6.42 6.27
C GLY A 56 -1.48 4.99 5.86
N TYR A 57 -0.82 4.43 4.84
CA TYR A 57 -0.96 3.05 4.32
C TYR A 57 0.08 2.06 4.87
N ASP A 58 0.81 2.43 5.92
CA ASP A 58 1.74 1.52 6.60
C ASP A 58 0.95 0.49 7.43
N ASP A 59 0.37 -0.50 6.76
CA ASP A 59 -0.50 -1.52 7.36
C ASP A 59 0.24 -2.51 8.27
N TYR A 60 1.57 -2.57 8.21
CA TYR A 60 2.32 -3.49 9.04
C TYR A 60 2.76 -2.79 10.32
N LYS A 61 1.80 -2.62 11.22
CA LYS A 61 2.17 -2.59 12.64
C LYS A 61 2.78 -3.97 12.96
N PRO A 62 4.06 -4.08 13.35
CA PRO A 62 4.62 -5.36 13.72
C PRO A 62 3.79 -5.94 14.87
N LEU A 63 3.21 -7.12 14.68
CA LEU A 63 2.45 -7.86 15.70
C LEU A 63 3.33 -8.42 16.83
N PHE A 64 4.48 -7.78 17.11
CA PHE A 64 5.37 -8.19 18.18
C PHE A 64 5.04 -7.38 19.44
N TYR A 65 4.11 -7.90 20.23
CA TYR A 65 4.06 -7.69 21.69
C TYR A 65 4.20 -9.04 22.37
#